data_AF-H9FLQ3-F1
#
_entry.id   AF-H9FLQ3-F1
#
_cell.length_a   1.000
_cell.length_b   1.000
_cell.length_c   1.000
_cell.angle_alpha   90.00
_cell.angle_beta   90.00
_cell.angle_gamma   90.00
#
_symmetry.space_group_name_H-M   'P 1'
#
loop_
_entity.id
_entity.type
_entity.pdbx_description
1 polymer ?
#
loop_
_entity_poly.entity_id
_entity_poly.type
_entity_poly.pdbx_seq_one_letter_code
_entity_poly.pdbx_strand_id
1 'polypeptide(L)'
;FNVAVLLTNLSEHMPNDSRLKCLLDPAESVLNYFEPYLGRIEIMGGAKKIERVYFEISESSRTQWEKPQVKESKRQFIFDVVNEGGEQEKMELFVNFCEDTIFEMQLASQISESDSADRPE
;
A
#
# COMPACT_ATOMS: atom_id res chain seq x y z
N PHE A 1 -12.37 -9.66 -2.61
CA PHE A 1 -11.77 -8.33 -2.84
C PHE A 1 -12.75 -7.34 -3.50
N ASN A 2 -13.12 -7.49 -4.77
CA ASN A 2 -13.95 -6.50 -5.51
C ASN A 2 -15.26 -6.06 -4.81
N VAL A 3 -15.98 -7.00 -4.16
CA VAL A 3 -17.20 -6.66 -3.41
C VAL A 3 -16.88 -5.77 -2.20
N ALA A 4 -15.79 -6.05 -1.49
CA ALA A 4 -15.34 -5.23 -0.37
C ALA A 4 -14.95 -3.81 -0.83
N VAL A 5 -14.25 -3.70 -1.96
CA VAL A 5 -13.92 -2.40 -2.58
C VAL A 5 -15.17 -1.59 -2.88
N LEU A 6 -16.17 -2.22 -3.53
CA LEU A 6 -17.42 -1.54 -3.88
C LEU A 6 -18.14 -1.02 -2.63
N LEU A 7 -18.30 -1.86 -1.61
CA LEU A 7 -18.98 -1.49 -0.37
C LEU A 7 -18.23 -0.39 0.39
N THR A 8 -16.91 -0.47 0.49
CA THR A 8 -16.07 0.58 1.09
C THR A 8 -16.14 1.89 0.29
N ASN A 9 -16.12 1.82 -1.04
CA ASN A 9 -16.22 3.01 -1.87
C ASN A 9 -17.58 3.71 -1.70
N LEU A 10 -18.67 2.94 -1.71
CA LEU A 10 -20.02 3.48 -1.52
C LEU A 10 -20.18 4.08 -0.11
N SER A 11 -19.62 3.45 0.93
CA SER A 11 -19.73 3.94 2.31
C SER A 11 -19.00 5.26 2.53
N GLU A 12 -17.85 5.45 1.86
CA GLU A 12 -17.10 6.71 1.89
C GLU A 12 -17.81 7.85 1.14
N HIS A 13 -18.57 7.56 0.07
CA HIS A 13 -19.28 8.57 -0.73
C HIS A 13 -20.70 8.86 -0.22
N MET A 14 -21.32 7.92 0.49
CA MET A 14 -22.69 8.03 1.01
C MET A 14 -22.77 7.65 2.51
N PRO A 15 -22.04 8.35 3.40
CA PRO A 15 -21.88 7.93 4.80
C PRO A 15 -23.18 7.95 5.62
N ASN A 16 -24.20 8.70 5.18
CA ASN A 16 -25.45 8.90 5.91
C ASN A 16 -26.63 8.09 5.34
N ASP A 17 -26.42 7.18 4.39
CA ASP A 17 -27.50 6.36 3.82
C ASP A 17 -27.77 5.12 4.67
N SER A 18 -28.87 5.12 5.41
CA SER A 18 -29.28 4.00 6.27
C SER A 18 -29.51 2.70 5.50
N ARG A 19 -29.83 2.76 4.20
CA ARG A 19 -30.02 1.56 3.36
C ARG A 19 -28.70 0.88 3.09
N LEU A 20 -27.62 1.67 2.95
CA LEU A 20 -26.28 1.13 2.77
C LEU A 20 -25.80 0.42 4.03
N LYS A 21 -26.16 0.93 5.21
CA LYS A 21 -25.85 0.25 6.48
C LYS A 21 -26.40 -1.18 6.54
N CYS A 22 -27.61 -1.43 6.03
CA CYS A 22 -28.18 -2.77 5.94
C CYS A 22 -27.37 -3.73 5.04
N LEU A 23 -26.52 -3.23 4.15
CA LEU A 23 -25.60 -4.03 3.32
C LEU A 23 -24.21 -4.18 3.98
N LEU A 24 -23.77 -3.15 4.71
CA LEU A 24 -22.46 -3.14 5.38
C LEU A 24 -22.45 -4.05 6.60
N ASP A 25 -23.50 -4.04 7.43
CA ASP A 25 -23.54 -4.84 8.67
C ASP A 25 -23.35 -6.35 8.38
N PRO A 26 -24.02 -6.98 7.39
CA PRO A 26 -23.79 -8.39 7.07
C PRO A 26 -22.43 -8.66 6.41
N ALA A 27 -21.81 -7.64 5.80
CA ALA A 27 -20.55 -7.75 5.09
C ALA A 27 -19.32 -7.52 5.98
N GLU A 28 -19.51 -7.21 7.27
CA GLU A 28 -18.43 -6.85 8.21
C GLU A 28 -17.28 -7.85 8.20
N SER A 29 -17.56 -9.16 8.22
CA SER A 29 -16.51 -10.20 8.19
C SER A 29 -15.70 -10.19 6.90
N VAL A 30 -16.34 -9.92 5.76
CA VAL A 30 -15.69 -9.81 4.45
C VAL A 30 -14.85 -8.55 4.37
N LEU A 31 -15.36 -7.43 4.89
CA LEU A 31 -14.64 -6.16 4.94
C LEU A 31 -13.39 -6.28 5.83
N ASN A 32 -13.52 -6.85 7.02
CA ASN A 32 -12.40 -7.06 7.95
C ASN A 32 -11.35 -8.03 7.37
N TYR A 33 -11.78 -9.06 6.64
CA TYR A 33 -10.85 -9.98 5.97
C TYR A 33 -10.02 -9.28 4.89
N PHE A 34 -10.62 -8.39 4.10
CA PHE A 34 -9.95 -7.70 3.00
C PHE A 34 -9.30 -6.36 3.37
N GLU A 35 -9.57 -5.81 4.55
CA GLU A 35 -8.98 -4.56 5.04
C GLU A 35 -7.47 -4.48 4.79
N PRO A 36 -6.65 -5.48 5.17
CA PRO A 36 -5.21 -5.32 5.05
C PRO A 36 -4.70 -5.56 3.62
N TYR A 37 -5.57 -5.96 2.69
CA TYR A 37 -5.29 -6.10 1.26
C TYR A 37 -5.81 -4.91 0.44
N LEU A 38 -6.55 -3.98 1.05
CA LEU A 38 -7.15 -2.84 0.38
C LEU A 38 -6.23 -1.61 0.44
N GLY A 39 -5.55 -1.34 -0.66
CA GLY A 39 -4.81 -0.09 -0.86
C GLY A 39 -5.75 1.05 -1.26
N ARG A 40 -5.51 2.25 -0.73
CA ARG A 40 -6.26 3.48 -1.03
C ARG A 40 -5.29 4.65 -1.17
N ILE A 41 -5.32 5.34 -2.31
CA ILE A 41 -4.58 6.60 -2.53
C ILE A 41 -5.51 7.68 -3.06
N GLU A 42 -5.08 8.94 -2.89
CA GLU A 42 -5.75 10.12 -3.44
C GLU A 42 -4.88 10.73 -4.53
N ILE A 43 -5.51 11.09 -5.65
CA ILE A 43 -4.85 11.73 -6.79
C ILE A 43 -5.62 12.97 -7.20
N MET A 44 -4.93 13.91 -7.85
CA MET A 44 -5.58 15.03 -8.51
C MET A 44 -6.08 14.59 -9.88
N GLY A 45 -7.39 14.42 -10.02
CA GLY A 45 -8.05 14.08 -11.28
C GLY A 45 -8.00 15.24 -12.29
N GLY A 46 -8.29 14.94 -13.56
CA GLY A 46 -8.23 15.91 -14.66
C GLY A 46 -9.14 17.13 -14.49
N ALA A 47 -10.21 17.00 -13.69
CA ALA A 47 -11.10 18.10 -13.33
C ALA A 47 -10.59 18.96 -12.15
N LYS A 48 -9.32 18.81 -11.73
CA LYS A 48 -8.74 19.40 -10.51
C LYS A 48 -9.53 19.06 -9.24
N LYS A 49 -10.13 17.87 -9.21
CA LYS A 49 -10.83 17.31 -8.06
C LYS A 49 -10.02 16.13 -7.53
N ILE A 50 -10.08 15.94 -6.22
CA ILE A 50 -9.46 14.78 -5.58
C ILE A 50 -10.28 13.54 -5.95
N GLU A 51 -9.59 12.52 -6.45
CA GLU A 51 -10.16 11.22 -6.79
C GLU A 51 -9.48 10.14 -5.93
N ARG A 52 -10.23 9.11 -5.55
CA ARG A 52 -9.70 7.96 -4.79
C ARG A 52 -9.52 6.76 -5.70
N VAL A 53 -8.35 6.14 -5.61
CA VAL A 53 -8.03 4.90 -6.30
C VAL A 53 -7.86 3.79 -5.28
N TYR A 54 -8.59 2.69 -5.50
CA TYR A 54 -8.46 1.47 -4.70
C TYR A 54 -7.75 0.40 -5.52
N PHE A 55 -6.87 -0.35 -4.87
CA PHE A 55 -6.11 -1.42 -5.50
C PHE A 55 -5.84 -2.53 -4.49
N GLU A 56 -5.58 -3.73 -4.99
CA GLU A 56 -5.22 -4.87 -4.16
C GLU A 56 -3.72 -4.82 -3.83
N ILE A 57 -3.40 -4.98 -2.55
CA ILE A 57 -2.02 -5.15 -2.06
C ILE A 57 -1.79 -6.64 -1.84
N SER A 58 -0.81 -7.21 -2.53
CA SER A 58 -0.48 -8.63 -2.37
C SER A 58 0.11 -8.94 -0.98
N GLU A 59 -0.11 -10.16 -0.51
CA GLU A 59 0.48 -10.64 0.75
C GLU A 59 2.00 -10.64 0.71
N SER A 60 2.59 -11.00 -0.44
CA SER A 60 4.04 -11.03 -0.63
C SER A 60 4.64 -9.63 -0.54
N SER A 61 4.04 -8.64 -1.19
CA SER A 61 4.45 -7.23 -1.10
C SER A 61 4.39 -6.72 0.35
N ARG A 62 3.32 -7.04 1.08
CA ARG A 62 3.17 -6.67 2.50
C ARG A 62 4.24 -7.32 3.38
N THR A 63 4.48 -8.60 3.19
CA THR A 63 5.47 -9.35 3.97
C THR A 63 6.87 -8.82 3.74
N GLN A 64 7.21 -8.53 2.47
CA GLN A 64 8.48 -7.90 2.10
C GLN A 64 8.63 -6.50 2.72
N TRP A 65 7.58 -5.68 2.69
CA TRP A 65 7.57 -4.33 3.26
C TRP A 65 7.82 -4.32 4.79
N GLU A 66 7.40 -5.38 5.47
CA GLU A 66 7.56 -5.51 6.91
C GLU A 66 8.96 -5.99 7.35
N LYS A 67 9.85 -6.34 6.41
CA LYS A 67 11.21 -6.80 6.71
C LYS A 67 12.04 -5.71 7.42
N PRO A 68 12.92 -6.08 8.37
CA PRO A 68 13.73 -5.11 9.13
C PRO A 68 14.57 -4.18 8.25
N GLN A 69 15.17 -4.69 7.17
CA GLN A 69 15.94 -3.90 6.19
C GLN A 69 15.11 -2.75 5.61
N VAL A 70 13.92 -3.05 5.08
CA VAL A 70 13.04 -2.06 4.44
C VAL A 70 12.55 -1.04 5.46
N LYS A 71 12.22 -1.48 6.68
CA LYS A 71 11.82 -0.58 7.76
C LYS A 71 12.92 0.39 8.16
N GLU A 72 14.18 -0.05 8.19
CA GLU A 72 15.32 0.79 8.51
C GLU A 72 15.62 1.77 7.38
N SER A 73 15.66 1.31 6.13
CA SER A 73 15.83 2.16 4.94
C SER A 73 14.77 3.27 4.89
N LYS A 74 13.50 2.92 5.15
CA LYS A 74 12.41 3.91 5.27
C LYS A 74 12.64 4.93 6.39
N ARG A 75 13.12 4.50 7.56
CA ARG A 75 13.41 5.41 8.68
C ARG A 75 14.50 6.41 8.31
N GLN A 76 15.57 5.92 7.67
CA GLN A 76 16.67 6.75 7.21
C GLN A 76 16.20 7.77 6.16
N PHE A 77 15.46 7.32 5.14
CA PHE A 77 14.89 8.20 4.11
C PHE A 77 14.06 9.35 4.71
N ILE A 78 13.18 9.06 5.68
CA ILE A 78 12.36 10.08 6.33
C ILE A 78 13.24 11.10 7.06
N PHE A 79 14.29 10.64 7.74
CA PHE A 79 15.22 11.53 8.43
C PHE A 79 15.95 12.46 7.45
N ASP A 80 16.48 11.93 6.36
CA ASP A 80 17.24 12.69 5.36
C ASP A 80 16.35 13.75 4.69
N VAL A 81 15.15 13.37 4.26
CA VAL A 81 14.22 14.30 3.57
C VAL A 81 13.71 15.43 4.46
N VAL A 82 13.53 15.18 5.77
CA VAL A 82 13.06 16.21 6.71
C VAL A 82 14.16 17.21 7.04
N ASN A 83 15.41 16.76 7.12
CA ASN A 83 16.54 17.59 7.52
C ASN A 83 17.20 18.34 6.35
N GLU A 84 17.28 17.72 5.18
CA GLU A 84 18.12 18.19 4.06
C GLU A 84 17.31 18.60 2.82
N GLY A 85 16.03 18.21 2.70
CA GLY A 85 15.22 18.41 1.50
C GLY A 85 14.55 19.78 1.39
N GLY A 86 14.87 20.54 0.33
CA GLY A 86 14.05 21.67 -0.12
C GLY A 86 12.66 21.20 -0.59
N GLU A 87 11.62 22.01 -0.37
CA GLU A 87 10.21 21.62 -0.62
C GLU A 87 9.93 21.14 -2.06
N GLN A 88 10.64 21.69 -3.04
CA GLN A 88 10.48 21.34 -4.46
C GLN A 88 11.02 19.94 -4.82
N GLU A 89 12.01 19.43 -4.08
CA GLU A 89 12.70 18.17 -4.41
C GLU A 89 12.12 16.96 -3.64
N LYS A 90 11.32 17.21 -2.59
CA LYS A 90 10.78 16.13 -1.72
C LYS A 90 9.99 15.07 -2.48
N MET A 91 9.22 15.49 -3.48
CA MET A 91 8.44 14.57 -4.29
C MET A 91 9.32 13.69 -5.16
N GLU A 92 10.36 14.26 -5.76
CA GLU A 92 11.31 13.53 -6.60
C GLU A 92 12.10 12.51 -5.77
N LEU A 93 12.62 12.92 -4.61
CA LEU A 93 13.31 12.01 -3.68
C LEU A 93 12.40 10.87 -3.20
N PHE A 94 11.12 11.15 -2.96
CA PHE A 94 10.15 10.12 -2.58
C PHE A 94 9.92 9.09 -3.69
N VAL A 95 9.78 9.53 -4.94
CA VAL A 95 9.64 8.62 -6.08
C VAL A 95 10.90 7.78 -6.26
N ASN A 96 12.09 8.38 -6.17
CA ASN A 96 13.36 7.66 -6.26
C ASN A 96 13.48 6.57 -5.18
N PHE A 97 13.12 6.90 -3.93
CA PHE A 97 13.08 5.92 -2.84
C PHE A 97 12.12 4.75 -3.13
N CYS A 98 10.95 5.02 -3.72
CA CYS A 98 10.02 3.97 -4.11
C CYS A 98 10.60 3.06 -5.20
N GLU A 99 11.26 3.62 -6.22
CA GLU A 99 11.89 2.84 -7.29
C GLU A 99 13.02 1.95 -6.75
N ASP A 100 13.91 2.50 -5.92
CA ASP A 100 15.00 1.76 -5.28
C ASP A 100 14.47 0.63 -4.39
N THR A 101 13.43 0.91 -3.59
CA THR A 101 12.85 -0.09 -2.69
C THR A 101 12.20 -1.25 -3.46
N ILE A 102 11.54 -0.97 -4.60
CA ILE A 102 10.97 -2.03 -5.45
C ILE A 102 12.10 -2.93 -5.98
N PHE A 103 13.20 -2.34 -6.45
CA PHE A 103 14.34 -3.10 -6.95
C PHE A 103 14.98 -3.95 -5.83
N GLU A 104 15.17 -3.39 -4.64
CA GLU A 104 15.69 -4.13 -3.48
C GLU A 104 14.79 -5.32 -3.10
N MET A 105 13.47 -5.13 -3.06
CA MET A 105 12.51 -6.20 -2.74
C MET A 105 12.56 -7.33 -3.76
N GLN A 106 12.70 -7.02 -5.06
CA GLN A 106 12.82 -8.01 -6.14
C GLN A 106 14.14 -8.78 -6.07
N LEU A 107 15.25 -8.11 -5.75
CA LEU A 107 16.53 -8.77 -5.57
C LEU A 107 16.52 -9.69 -4.34
N ALA A 108 15.95 -9.22 -3.23
CA ALA A 108 15.84 -9.99 -1.99
C ALA A 108 14.95 -11.24 -2.14
N SER A 109 13.90 -11.21 -2.97
CA SER A 109 13.12 -12.41 -3.27
C SER A 109 13.94 -13.45 -4.05
N GLN A 110 14.71 -13.02 -5.07
CA GLN A 110 15.53 -13.92 -5.89
C GLN A 110 16.61 -14.62 -5.05
N ILE A 111 17.29 -13.89 -4.16
CA ILE A 111 18.32 -14.45 -3.27
C ILE A 111 17.71 -15.50 -2.31
N SER A 112 16.55 -15.18 -1.72
CA SER A 112 15.87 -16.09 -0.80
C SER A 112 15.38 -17.37 -1.47
N GLU A 113 15.00 -17.31 -2.74
CA GLU A 113 14.60 -18.48 -3.52
C GLU A 113 15.82 -19.35 -3.88
N SER A 114 16.95 -18.74 -4.26
CA SER A 114 18.18 -19.49 -4.55
C SER A 114 18.77 -20.21 -3.34
N ASP A 115 18.74 -19.61 -2.14
CA ASP A 115 19.26 -20.24 -0.92
C ASP A 115 18.45 -21.47 -0.46
N SER A 116 17.20 -21.59 -0.92
CA SER A 116 16.34 -22.73 -0.59
C SER A 116 16.62 -23.97 -1.44
N ALA A 117 17.25 -23.81 -2.62
CA ALA A 117 17.58 -24.91 -3.53
C ALA A 117 18.90 -25.62 -3.18
N ASP A 118 19.73 -25.02 -2.31
CA ASP A 118 21.08 -25.48 -1.99
C ASP A 118 21.24 -26.09 -0.59
N ARG A 119 20.14 -26.44 0.09
CA ARG A 119 20.20 -27.26 1.32
C ARG A 119 20.12 -28.75 0.97
N PRO A 120 21.22 -29.54 1.12
CA PRO A 120 21.09 -30.98 1.19
C PRO A 120 20.40 -31.36 2.51
N GLU A 121 19.49 -32.34 2.45
CA GLU A 121 18.91 -33.00 3.63
C GLU A 121 19.99 -33.60 4.55
#